data_AF-A0A7W1J4W2-F1
#
_entry.id   AF-A0A7W1J4W2-F1
#
_cell.length_a   1.000
_cell.length_b   1.000
_cell.length_c   1.000
_cell.angle_alpha   90.00
_cell.angle_beta   90.00
_cell.angle_gamma   90.00
#
_symmetry.space_group_name_H-M   'P 1'
#
loop_
_entity.id
_entity.type
_entity.pdbx_description
1 polymer ?
#
loop_
_entity_poly.entity_id
_entity_poly.type
_entity_poly.pdbx_seq_one_letter_code
_entity_poly.pdbx_strand_id
1 'polypeptide(L)'
;MVCGPTAGGKSELSDDVAERLTRAQGRHVPTLAVDSMQVYRELPVLTNQARRRPAELVGIVSVTEEWTVARHRTRAAEIIAPEATFVLDAGTGMYLNAILLDLPLAPRVSPSLRR
;
A
#
# COMPACT_ATOMS: atom_id res chain seq x y z
N MET A 1 11.47 3.99 -2.01
CA MET A 1 10.09 4.52 -2.02
C MET A 1 9.86 5.24 -3.34
N VAL A 2 8.74 5.00 -3.99
CA VAL A 2 8.30 5.70 -5.19
C VAL A 2 6.99 6.41 -4.86
N CYS A 3 6.93 7.72 -5.08
CA CYS A 3 5.74 8.54 -4.83
C CYS A 3 5.32 9.25 -6.11
N GLY A 4 4.02 9.38 -6.34
CA GLY A 4 3.47 10.13 -7.47
C GLY A 4 1.95 10.05 -7.53
N PRO A 5 1.29 10.87 -8.36
CA PRO A 5 -0.15 10.80 -8.54
C PRO A 5 -0.57 9.50 -9.24
N THR A 6 -1.85 9.13 -9.10
CA THR A 6 -2.46 8.05 -9.88
C THR A 6 -2.27 8.31 -11.38
N ALA A 7 -1.99 7.25 -12.15
CA ALA A 7 -1.63 7.30 -13.57
C ALA A 7 -0.32 8.07 -13.91
N GLY A 8 0.47 8.49 -12.91
CA GLY A 8 1.78 9.14 -13.13
C GLY A 8 2.96 8.18 -13.35
N GLY A 9 2.72 6.92 -13.70
CA GLY A 9 3.78 5.91 -13.90
C GLY A 9 4.44 5.37 -12.62
N LYS A 10 3.95 5.72 -11.42
CA LYS A 10 4.53 5.31 -10.13
C LYS A 10 4.67 3.78 -9.99
N SER A 11 3.69 3.02 -10.45
CA SER A 11 3.65 1.57 -10.26
C SER A 11 4.61 0.86 -11.22
N GLU A 12 4.79 1.38 -12.43
CA GLU A 12 5.79 0.88 -13.37
C GLU A 12 7.21 1.08 -12.84
N LEU A 13 7.51 2.28 -12.34
CA LEU A 13 8.79 2.59 -11.71
C LEU A 13 9.02 1.74 -10.45
N SER A 14 7.97 1.50 -9.65
CA SER A 14 8.05 0.62 -8.48
C SER A 14 8.38 -0.82 -8.87
N ASP A 15 7.77 -1.32 -9.94
CA ASP A 15 8.05 -2.66 -10.48
C ASP A 15 9.50 -2.77 -10.96
N ASP A 16 10.02 -1.75 -11.67
CA ASP A 16 11.42 -1.72 -12.12
C ASP A 16 12.40 -1.73 -10.96
N VAL A 17 12.13 -0.95 -9.90
CA VAL A 17 12.96 -0.91 -8.70
C VAL A 17 12.94 -2.25 -7.98
N ALA A 18 11.76 -2.83 -7.76
CA ALA A 18 11.61 -4.12 -7.09
C ALA A 18 12.29 -5.24 -7.88
N GLU A 19 12.23 -5.21 -9.21
CA GLU A 19 12.92 -6.16 -10.07
C GLU A 19 14.43 -6.06 -9.98
N ARG A 20 14.99 -4.85 -10.05
CA ARG A 20 16.44 -4.64 -9.90
C ARG A 20 16.94 -5.11 -8.53
N LEU A 21 16.21 -4.81 -7.46
CA LEU A 21 16.55 -5.26 -6.11
C LEU A 21 16.43 -6.78 -5.97
N THR A 22 15.38 -7.38 -6.55
CA THR A 22 15.22 -8.85 -6.57
C THR A 22 16.41 -9.53 -7.22
N ARG A 23 16.86 -9.02 -8.38
CA ARG A 23 18.03 -9.56 -9.09
C ARG A 23 19.32 -9.38 -8.30
N ALA A 24 19.53 -8.20 -7.69
CA ALA A 24 20.72 -7.91 -6.91
C ALA A 24 20.83 -8.75 -5.62
N GLN A 25 19.71 -9.08 -4.99
CA GLN A 25 19.69 -9.84 -3.74
C GLN A 25 19.52 -11.35 -3.93
N GLY A 26 19.18 -11.81 -5.13
CA GLY A 26 18.88 -13.23 -5.41
C GLY A 26 17.62 -13.74 -4.69
N ARG A 27 16.78 -12.86 -4.13
CA ARG A 27 15.53 -13.19 -3.45
C ARG A 27 14.44 -12.18 -3.81
N HIS A 28 13.18 -12.59 -3.74
CA HIS A 28 12.06 -11.71 -4.04
C HIS A 28 12.04 -10.49 -3.09
N VAL A 29 11.99 -9.29 -3.66
CA VAL A 29 11.76 -8.05 -2.92
C VAL A 29 10.31 -7.62 -3.14
N PRO A 30 9.47 -7.60 -2.08
CA PRO A 30 8.06 -7.27 -2.21
C PRO A 30 7.85 -5.77 -2.45
N THR A 31 6.77 -5.47 -3.18
CA THR A 31 6.24 -4.11 -3.30
C THR A 31 4.98 -4.02 -2.45
N LEU A 32 4.88 -2.98 -1.63
CA LEU A 32 3.72 -2.65 -0.81
C LEU A 32 3.01 -1.44 -1.43
N ALA A 33 1.74 -1.60 -1.80
CA ALA A 33 0.91 -0.49 -2.25
C ALA A 33 0.50 0.36 -1.04
N VAL A 34 0.75 1.66 -1.12
CA VAL A 34 0.35 2.66 -0.12
C VAL A 34 -0.71 3.57 -0.72
N ASP A 35 -1.91 3.03 -0.82
CA ASP A 35 -3.06 3.64 -1.46
C ASP A 35 -4.36 3.26 -0.72
N SER A 36 -5.27 4.22 -0.57
CA SER A 36 -6.53 4.01 0.17
C SER A 36 -7.58 3.20 -0.61
N MET A 37 -7.46 3.11 -1.94
CA MET A 37 -8.46 2.53 -2.83
C MET A 37 -7.99 1.23 -3.51
N GLN A 38 -6.69 1.06 -3.77
CA GLN A 38 -6.18 -0.17 -4.40
C GLN A 38 -6.39 -1.44 -3.56
N VAL A 39 -6.72 -1.30 -2.27
CA VAL A 39 -7.03 -2.41 -1.37
C VAL A 39 -8.32 -3.17 -1.74
N TYR A 40 -9.24 -2.55 -2.50
CA TYR A 40 -10.57 -3.11 -2.78
C TYR A 40 -10.55 -4.03 -3.99
N ARG A 41 -11.01 -5.28 -3.80
CA ARG A 41 -10.97 -6.35 -4.81
C ARG A 41 -11.91 -6.10 -6.00
N GLU A 42 -13.03 -5.44 -5.76
CA GLU A 42 -14.09 -5.22 -6.76
C GLU A 42 -13.81 -4.04 -7.69
N LEU A 43 -12.73 -3.27 -7.46
CA LEU A 43 -12.41 -2.05 -8.21
C LEU A 43 -11.07 -2.09 -8.96
N PRO A 44 -10.67 -3.19 -9.64
CA PRO A 44 -9.32 -3.35 -10.17
C PRO A 44 -8.96 -2.37 -11.29
N VAL A 45 -9.92 -2.08 -12.19
CA VAL A 45 -9.71 -1.14 -13.30
C VAL A 45 -9.72 0.30 -12.80
N LEU A 46 -10.74 0.68 -12.00
CA LEU A 46 -10.92 2.04 -11.50
C LEU A 46 -9.76 2.51 -10.60
N THR A 47 -9.10 1.57 -9.91
CA THR A 47 -7.99 1.89 -9.01
C THR A 47 -6.63 1.55 -9.62
N ASN A 48 -6.56 1.27 -10.93
CA ASN A 48 -5.32 1.00 -11.66
C ASN A 48 -4.46 -0.11 -11.02
N GLN A 49 -5.06 -1.26 -10.71
CA GLN A 49 -4.38 -2.39 -10.06
C GLN A 49 -3.58 -3.26 -11.03
N ALA A 50 -3.77 -3.09 -12.34
CA ALA A 50 -3.01 -3.82 -13.34
C ALA A 50 -1.51 -3.46 -13.22
N ARG A 51 -0.67 -4.46 -12.97
CA ARG A 51 0.77 -4.31 -12.74
C ARG A 51 1.54 -5.54 -13.19
N ARG A 52 2.84 -5.38 -13.50
CA ARG A 52 3.68 -6.48 -14.02
C ARG A 52 4.11 -7.43 -12.91
N ARG A 53 4.37 -6.89 -11.72
CA ARG A 53 4.71 -7.67 -10.52
C ARG A 53 3.59 -7.54 -9.50
N PRO A 54 3.13 -8.59 -8.81
CA PRO A 54 2.18 -8.45 -7.71
C PRO A 54 2.67 -7.46 -6.64
N ALA A 55 1.74 -6.80 -5.98
CA ALA A 55 2.03 -6.02 -4.78
C ALA A 55 1.08 -6.38 -3.66
N GLU A 56 1.63 -6.24 -2.46
CA GLU A 56 0.93 -6.37 -1.20
C GLU A 56 -0.05 -5.22 -1.00
N LEU A 57 -1.13 -5.50 -0.27
CA LEU A 57 -2.25 -4.58 0.00
C LEU A 57 -3.00 -4.12 -1.27
N VAL A 58 -3.04 -4.95 -2.31
CA VAL A 58 -3.86 -4.74 -3.51
C VAL A 58 -4.97 -5.79 -3.60
N GLY A 59 -6.23 -5.37 -3.75
CA GLY A 59 -7.37 -6.26 -3.94
C GLY A 59 -7.63 -7.24 -2.79
N ILE A 60 -7.28 -6.87 -1.56
CA ILE A 60 -7.30 -7.74 -0.37
C ILE A 60 -8.64 -7.74 0.38
N VAL A 61 -9.43 -6.68 0.29
CA VAL A 61 -10.71 -6.52 1.02
C VAL A 61 -11.88 -6.28 0.08
N SER A 62 -13.10 -6.58 0.53
CA SER A 62 -14.31 -6.20 -0.21
C SER A 62 -14.55 -4.69 -0.10
N VAL A 63 -15.12 -4.08 -1.14
CA VAL A 63 -15.62 -2.68 -1.13
C VAL A 63 -16.67 -2.43 -0.03
N THR A 64 -17.30 -3.49 0.48
CA THR A 64 -18.25 -3.41 1.60
C THR A 64 -17.58 -3.30 2.98
N GLU A 65 -16.26 -3.52 3.06
CA GLU A 65 -15.49 -3.40 4.30
C GLU A 65 -14.86 -2.01 4.43
N GLU A 66 -14.90 -1.43 5.62
CA GLU A 66 -14.15 -0.19 5.89
C GLU A 66 -12.63 -0.47 5.94
N TRP A 67 -11.87 0.30 5.16
CA TRP A 67 -10.41 0.29 5.21
C TRP A 67 -9.85 1.61 5.76
N THR A 68 -9.20 1.55 6.92
CA THR A 68 -8.66 2.72 7.60
C THR A 68 -7.15 2.81 7.48
N VAL A 69 -6.61 4.01 7.67
CA VAL A 69 -5.16 4.24 7.74
C VAL A 69 -4.48 3.42 8.86
N ALA A 70 -5.15 3.24 10.01
CA ALA A 70 -4.66 2.41 11.11
C ALA A 70 -4.55 0.93 10.73
N ARG A 71 -5.58 0.40 10.05
CA ARG A 71 -5.58 -0.98 9.53
C ARG A 71 -4.49 -1.15 8.48
N HIS A 72 -4.32 -0.17 7.59
CA HIS A 72 -3.27 -0.18 6.58
C HIS A 72 -1.87 -0.19 7.20
N ARG A 73 -1.60 0.70 8.17
CA ARG A 73 -0.33 0.76 8.90
C ARG A 73 -0.01 -0.58 9.59
N THR A 74 -1.00 -1.17 10.25
CA THR A 74 -0.83 -2.44 10.97
C THR A 74 -0.49 -3.57 10.01
N ARG A 75 -1.26 -3.71 8.92
CA ARG A 75 -1.00 -4.73 7.90
C ARG A 75 0.32 -4.52 7.17
N ALA A 76 0.67 -3.26 6.87
CA ALA A 76 1.98 -2.92 6.33
C ALA A 76 3.07 -3.46 7.26
N ALA A 77 3.04 -3.12 8.55
CA ALA A 77 4.02 -3.55 9.54
C ALA A 77 4.17 -5.08 9.61
N GLU A 78 3.06 -5.84 9.57
CA GLU A 78 3.08 -7.30 9.53
C GLU A 78 3.83 -7.84 8.30
N ILE A 79 3.61 -7.22 7.13
CA ILE A 79 4.19 -7.63 5.84
C ILE A 79 5.68 -7.26 5.77
N ILE A 80 6.08 -6.10 6.28
CA ILE A 80 7.47 -5.65 6.24
C ILE A 80 8.34 -6.21 7.37
N ALA A 81 7.75 -6.69 8.48
CA ALA A 81 8.50 -7.24 9.61
C ALA A 81 9.51 -8.35 9.25
N PRO A 82 9.17 -9.34 8.38
CA PRO A 82 10.13 -10.37 7.98
C PRO A 82 11.11 -9.91 6.87
N GLU A 83 10.92 -8.71 6.31
CA GLU A 83 11.62 -8.29 5.09
C GLU A 83 12.80 -7.38 5.38
N ALA A 84 14.00 -7.80 4.98
CA ALA A 84 15.18 -6.94 5.04
C ALA A 84 15.17 -5.81 3.98
N THR A 85 14.33 -5.93 2.94
CA THR A 85 14.23 -4.93 1.86
C THR A 85 12.86 -5.05 1.21
N PHE A 86 12.20 -3.91 0.99
CA PHE A 86 10.89 -3.81 0.36
C PHE A 86 10.77 -2.48 -0.41
N VAL A 87 9.79 -2.38 -1.31
CA VAL A 87 9.48 -1.17 -2.08
C VAL A 87 8.12 -0.63 -1.65
N LEU A 88 8.03 0.66 -1.33
CA LEU A 88 6.75 1.35 -1.14
C LEU A 88 6.34 2.03 -2.45
N ASP A 89 5.16 1.67 -2.98
CA ASP A 89 4.48 2.30 -4.12
C ASP A 89 3.36 3.20 -3.58
N ALA A 90 3.65 4.49 -3.40
CA ALA A 90 2.79 5.40 -2.64
C ALA A 90 1.99 6.36 -3.51
N GLY A 91 0.65 6.22 -3.43
CA GLY A 91 -0.32 7.13 -4.04
C GLY A 91 -1.06 8.04 -3.04
N THR A 92 -1.11 7.68 -1.75
CA THR A 92 -1.83 8.44 -0.71
C THR A 92 -0.89 8.95 0.37
N GLY A 93 -0.65 10.28 0.43
CA GLY A 93 0.31 10.90 1.35
C GLY A 93 0.03 10.64 2.84
N MET A 94 -1.23 10.67 3.28
CA MET A 94 -1.59 10.38 4.68
C MET A 94 -1.22 8.95 5.09
N TYR A 95 -1.42 7.97 4.20
CA TYR A 95 -1.12 6.56 4.48
C TYR A 95 0.38 6.34 4.55
N LEU A 96 1.11 7.00 3.65
CA LEU A 96 2.57 7.00 3.66
C LEU A 96 3.11 7.58 4.97
N ASN A 97 2.62 8.75 5.37
CA ASN A 97 3.04 9.39 6.61
C ASN A 97 2.72 8.52 7.84
N ALA A 98 1.58 7.83 7.85
CA ALA A 98 1.24 6.92 8.95
C ALA A 98 2.19 5.72 9.06
N ILE A 99 2.74 5.24 7.93
CA ILE A 99 3.76 4.18 7.92
C ILE A 99 5.13 4.74 8.37
N LEU A 100 5.51 5.92 7.89
CA LEU A 100 6.87 6.46 8.08
C LEU A 100 7.08 7.25 9.37
N LEU A 101 6.09 8.01 9.85
CA LEU A 101 6.28 9.09 10.82
C LEU A 101 5.71 8.79 12.23
N ASP A 102 5.46 7.52 12.56
CA ASP A 102 4.80 7.08 13.81
C ASP A 102 3.66 8.01 14.26
N LEU A 103 2.82 8.41 13.30
CA LEU A 103 1.77 9.39 13.57
C LEU A 103 0.78 8.83 14.60
N PRO A 104 0.45 9.58 15.66
CA PRO A 104 -0.61 9.19 16.58
C PRO A 104 -1.94 9.26 15.83
N LEU A 105 -2.52 8.08 15.58
CA LEU A 105 -3.83 7.98 14.95
C LEU A 105 -4.91 8.06 16.03
N ALA A 106 -5.86 8.96 15.84
CA ALA A 106 -6.99 9.10 16.74
C ALA A 106 -7.78 7.77 16.81
N PRO A 107 -8.34 7.43 17.98
CA PRO A 107 -9.17 6.24 18.12
C PRO A 107 -10.39 6.32 17.19
N ARG A 108 -10.87 5.14 16.74
CA ARG A 108 -12.04 5.07 15.87
C ARG A 108 -13.26 5.65 16.60
N VAL A 109 -13.82 6.72 16.05
CA VAL A 109 -15.06 7.32 16.57
C VAL A 109 -16.20 6.31 16.40
N SER A 110 -16.94 6.05 17.48
CA SER A 110 -18.08 5.11 17.44
C SER A 110 -19.15 5.61 16.46
N PRO A 111 -19.84 4.71 15.73
CA PRO A 111 -20.90 5.13 14.81
C PRO A 111 -21.99 5.97 15.47
N SER A 112 -22.27 5.72 16.75
CA SER A 112 -23.26 6.46 17.55
C SER A 112 -22.94 7.96 17.73
N LEU A 113 -21.67 8.34 17.63
CA LEU A 113 -21.18 9.71 17.84
C LEU A 113 -21.00 10.50 16.54
N ARG A 114 -21.25 9.91 15.36
CA ARG A 114 -21.04 10.54 14.03
C ARG A 114 -22.29 11.25 13.48
N ARG A 115 -23.18 11.72 14.34
CA ARG A 115 -24.42 12.42 13.93
C ARG A 115 -24.20 13.90 13.72
#